data_AF-A0A521L6T2-F1
#
_entry.id   AF-A0A521L6T2-F1
#
_cell.length_a   1.000
_cell.length_b   1.000
_cell.length_c   1.000
_cell.angle_alpha   90.00
_cell.angle_beta   90.00
_cell.angle_gamma   90.00
#
_symmetry.space_group_name_H-M   'P 1'
#
loop_
_entity.id
_entity.type
_entity.pdbx_description
1 polymer ?
#
loop_
_entity_poly.entity_id
_entity_poly.type
_entity_poly.pdbx_seq_one_letter_code
_entity_poly.pdbx_strand_id
1 'polypeptide(L)'
;MDLTPGEARVTRVLTSGQSAADIARACGVSVETVRSQIRSILQKLGMHRQAELVGFLAGLIHSSVKADLRFTAHDQCPVVARAGS
;
A
#
# COMPACT_ATOMS: atom_id res chain seq x y z
N MET A 1 5.32 5.02 -15.57
CA MET A 1 5.25 3.94 -14.56
C MET A 1 4.58 2.76 -15.22
N ASP A 2 5.36 1.76 -15.57
CA ASP A 2 4.89 0.58 -16.28
C ASP A 2 4.51 -0.50 -15.26
N LEU A 3 3.27 -0.40 -14.79
CA LEU A 3 2.65 -1.44 -13.96
C LEU A 3 2.05 -2.51 -14.89
N THR A 4 2.26 -3.76 -14.53
CA THR A 4 1.53 -4.87 -15.14
C THR A 4 0.03 -4.74 -14.83
N PRO A 5 -0.85 -5.33 -15.66
CA PRO A 5 -2.30 -5.28 -15.40
C PRO A 5 -2.70 -5.86 -14.05
N GLY A 6 -1.95 -6.83 -13.52
CA GLY A 6 -2.14 -7.36 -12.16
C GLY A 6 -1.80 -6.33 -11.08
N GLU A 7 -0.63 -5.70 -11.19
CA GLU A 7 -0.20 -4.65 -10.25
C GLU A 7 -1.16 -3.45 -10.25
N ALA A 8 -1.63 -3.02 -11.42
CA ALA A 8 -2.59 -1.92 -11.54
C ALA A 8 -3.94 -2.23 -10.89
N ARG A 9 -4.38 -3.49 -10.94
CA ARG A 9 -5.60 -3.92 -10.27
C ARG A 9 -5.42 -3.92 -8.75
N VAL A 10 -4.27 -4.38 -8.26
CA VAL A 10 -3.95 -4.35 -6.82
C VAL A 10 -3.88 -2.91 -6.30
N THR A 11 -3.17 -2.00 -6.97
CA THR A 11 -3.04 -0.60 -6.51
C THR A 11 -4.38 0.11 -6.42
N ARG A 12 -5.31 -0.14 -7.35
CA ARG A 12 -6.65 0.45 -7.35
C ARG A 12 -7.52 -0.01 -6.18
N VAL A 13 -7.39 -1.26 -5.76
CA VAL A 13 -8.15 -1.79 -4.62
C VAL A 13 -7.48 -1.40 -3.30
N LEU A 14 -6.15 -1.30 -3.30
CA LEU A 14 -5.35 -0.85 -2.15
C LEU A 14 -5.70 0.57 -1.69
N THR A 15 -5.96 1.49 -2.62
CA THR A 15 -6.37 2.87 -2.29
C THR A 15 -7.76 2.97 -1.65
N SER A 16 -8.58 1.91 -1.75
CA SER A 16 -9.88 1.83 -1.09
C SER A 16 -9.79 1.41 0.38
N GLY A 17 -8.57 1.24 0.93
CA GLY A 17 -8.35 0.83 2.33
C GLY A 17 -8.62 -0.66 2.59
N GLN A 18 -8.72 -1.47 1.54
CA GLN A 18 -8.98 -2.91 1.66
C GLN A 18 -7.72 -3.69 2.08
N SER A 19 -7.90 -4.77 2.84
CA SER A 19 -6.79 -5.63 3.25
C SER A 19 -6.30 -6.48 2.09
N ALA A 20 -5.06 -7.00 2.17
CA ALA A 20 -4.52 -7.92 1.15
C ALA A 20 -5.41 -9.17 0.92
N ALA A 21 -6.14 -9.61 1.96
CA ALA A 21 -7.11 -10.70 1.86
C ALA A 21 -8.36 -10.32 1.04
N ASP A 22 -8.88 -9.11 1.22
CA ASP A 22 -10.01 -8.61 0.43
C ASP A 22 -9.61 -8.40 -1.03
N ILE A 23 -8.41 -7.87 -1.28
CA ILE A 23 -7.84 -7.72 -2.63
C ILE A 23 -7.69 -9.08 -3.31
N ALA A 24 -7.22 -10.10 -2.58
CA ALA A 24 -7.10 -11.46 -3.07
C ALA A 24 -8.46 -12.04 -3.49
N ARG A 25 -9.49 -11.85 -2.65
CA ARG A 25 -10.88 -12.24 -2.98
C ARG A 25 -11.42 -11.49 -4.19
N ALA A 26 -11.23 -10.17 -4.26
CA ALA A 26 -11.72 -9.33 -5.34
C ALA A 26 -11.02 -9.64 -6.68
N CYS A 27 -9.76 -10.06 -6.64
CA CYS A 27 -8.96 -10.35 -7.83
C CYS A 27 -8.95 -11.84 -8.21
N GLY A 28 -9.49 -12.73 -7.37
CA GLY A 28 -9.50 -14.18 -7.60
C GLY A 28 -8.12 -14.83 -7.54
N VAL A 29 -7.21 -14.30 -6.71
CA VAL A 29 -5.83 -14.78 -6.57
C VAL A 29 -5.50 -15.05 -5.10
N SER A 30 -4.39 -15.74 -4.82
CA SER A 30 -3.94 -15.99 -3.45
C SER A 30 -3.44 -14.72 -2.76
N VAL A 31 -3.58 -14.65 -1.44
CA VAL A 31 -3.06 -13.54 -0.62
C VAL A 31 -1.54 -13.38 -0.78
N GLU A 32 -0.81 -14.48 -0.94
CA GLU A 32 0.63 -14.48 -1.21
C GLU A 32 0.96 -13.81 -2.55
N THR A 33 0.15 -14.06 -3.58
CA THR A 33 0.28 -13.41 -4.89
C THR A 33 0.08 -11.90 -4.77
N VAL A 34 -0.94 -11.46 -4.01
CA VAL A 34 -1.17 -10.03 -3.74
C VAL A 34 0.01 -9.42 -2.99
N ARG A 35 0.53 -10.08 -1.94
CA ARG A 35 1.70 -9.62 -1.19
C ARG A 35 2.95 -9.51 -2.07
N SER A 36 3.16 -10.47 -2.97
CA SER A 36 4.27 -10.42 -3.93
C SER A 36 4.12 -9.25 -4.89
N GLN A 37 2.93 -9.01 -5.43
CA GLN A 37 2.66 -7.87 -6.31
C GLN A 37 2.88 -6.54 -5.58
N ILE A 38 2.39 -6.39 -4.34
CA ILE A 38 2.65 -5.20 -3.50
C ILE A 38 4.15 -5.01 -3.31
N ARG A 39 4.91 -6.07 -3.03
CA ARG A 39 6.38 -5.99 -2.90
C ARG A 39 7.04 -5.54 -4.19
N SER A 40 6.67 -6.11 -5.33
CA SER A 40 7.21 -5.70 -6.64
C SER A 40 6.90 -4.23 -6.95
N ILE A 41 5.69 -3.76 -6.65
CA ILE A 41 5.31 -2.35 -6.80
C ILE A 41 6.17 -1.46 -5.90
N LEU A 42 6.32 -1.80 -4.63
CA LEU A 42 7.15 -1.06 -3.68
C LEU A 42 8.59 -0.97 -4.17
N GLN A 43 9.17 -2.07 -4.63
CA GLN A 43 10.53 -2.08 -5.19
C GLN A 43 10.67 -1.23 -6.45
N LYS A 44 9.70 -1.30 -7.38
CA LYS A 44 9.66 -0.46 -8.58
C LYS A 44 9.59 1.03 -8.26
N LEU A 45 9.00 1.38 -7.12
CA LEU A 45 8.81 2.76 -6.67
C LEU A 45 9.85 3.23 -5.65
N GLY A 46 10.79 2.36 -5.25
CA GLY A 46 11.76 2.66 -4.19
C GLY A 46 11.14 2.89 -2.82
N MET A 47 9.93 2.36 -2.59
CA MET A 47 9.20 2.47 -1.33
C MET A 47 9.41 1.23 -0.47
N HIS A 48 9.30 1.38 0.85
CA HIS A 48 9.54 0.27 1.78
C HIS A 48 8.28 -0.15 2.52
N ARG A 49 7.28 0.73 2.61
CA ARG A 49 6.04 0.47 3.36
C ARG A 49 4.81 0.56 2.46
N GLN A 50 3.86 -0.35 2.68
CA GLN A 50 2.54 -0.29 2.03
C GLN A 50 1.81 1.04 2.29
N ALA A 51 1.98 1.62 3.49
CA ALA A 51 1.40 2.92 3.81
C ALA A 51 1.97 4.06 2.95
N GLU A 52 3.25 4.01 2.59
CA GLU A 52 3.86 4.98 1.65
C GLU A 52 3.25 4.84 0.26
N LEU A 53 3.01 3.62 -0.21
CA LEU A 53 2.33 3.36 -1.47
C LEU A 53 0.90 3.90 -1.46
N VAL A 54 0.13 3.66 -0.39
CA VAL A 54 -1.24 4.18 -0.26
C VAL A 54 -1.23 5.72 -0.23
N GLY A 55 -0.33 6.33 0.54
CA GLY A 55 -0.18 7.78 0.62
C GLY A 55 0.26 8.40 -0.72
N PHE A 56 1.18 7.75 -1.44
CA PHE A 56 1.61 8.17 -2.78
C PHE A 56 0.47 8.09 -3.80
N LEU A 57 -0.28 6.99 -3.82
CA LEU A 57 -1.41 6.80 -4.73
C LEU A 57 -2.58 7.75 -4.41
N ALA A 58 -2.92 7.92 -3.12
CA ALA A 58 -3.89 8.91 -2.68
C ALA A 58 -3.42 10.33 -3.03
N GLY A 59 -2.13 10.58 -2.84
CA GLY A 59 -1.43 11.77 -3.28
C GLY A 59 -1.64 12.00 -4.77
N LEU A 60 -1.33 11.06 -5.67
CA LEU A 60 -1.53 11.21 -7.12
C LEU A 60 -2.98 11.50 -7.51
N ILE A 61 -3.95 10.93 -6.81
CA ILE A 61 -5.38 11.19 -7.02
C ILE A 61 -5.76 12.61 -6.53
N HIS A 62 -5.04 13.15 -5.55
CA HIS A 62 -5.28 14.45 -4.92
C HIS A 62 -4.28 15.56 -5.38
N SER A 63 -3.26 15.21 -6.18
CA SER A 63 -2.09 16.05 -6.44
C SER A 63 -2.31 17.02 -7.59
N SER A 64 -2.99 18.11 -7.27
CA SER A 64 -2.58 19.42 -7.78
C SER A 64 -1.58 20.13 -6.85
N VAL A 65 -1.18 19.61 -5.68
CA VAL A 65 -0.30 20.37 -4.76
C VAL A 65 0.72 19.48 -4.02
N LYS A 66 2.00 19.64 -4.40
CA LYS A 66 3.22 19.46 -3.58
C LYS A 66 3.69 18.03 -3.27
N ALA A 67 4.25 17.37 -4.29
CA ALA A 67 5.17 16.24 -4.12
C ALA A 67 6.56 16.73 -3.70
N ASP A 68 6.72 17.07 -2.42
CA ASP A 68 8.03 17.05 -1.75
C ASP A 68 7.84 16.30 -0.44
N LEU A 69 7.91 14.97 -0.49
CA LEU A 69 7.97 14.14 0.72
C LEU A 69 9.42 13.76 0.99
N ARG A 70 10.14 14.67 1.65
CA ARG A 70 11.18 14.27 2.60
C ARG A 70 10.49 13.99 3.93
N PHE A 71 10.28 12.72 4.26
CA PHE A 71 9.90 12.35 5.63
C PHE A 71 10.58 11.05 6.05
N THR A 72 11.81 11.19 6.53
CA THR A 72 12.41 10.23 7.46
C THR A 72 11.69 10.36 8.80
N ALA A 73 10.89 9.36 9.19
CA ALA A 73 10.55 9.17 10.60
C ALA A 73 10.29 7.69 10.87
N HIS A 74 11.35 7.05 11.33
CA HIS A 74 11.31 5.85 12.13
C HIS A 74 10.70 6.23 13.48
N ASP A 75 9.38 6.15 13.63
CA ASP A 75 8.79 6.09 14.96
C ASP A 75 7.68 5.05 15.00
N GLN A 76 7.88 4.13 15.92
CA GLN A 76 7.22 2.87 16.08
C GLN A 76 6.25 3.09 17.24
N CYS A 77 5.07 3.63 16.98
CA CYS A 77 4.01 3.69 17.99
C CYS A 77 3.51 2.25 18.28
N PRO A 78 3.65 1.72 19.51
CA PRO A 78 3.15 0.39 19.84
C PRO A 78 1.63 0.45 19.95
N VAL A 79 0.96 -0.40 19.18
CA VAL A 79 -0.48 -0.62 19.26
C VAL A 79 -0.83 -1.35 20.57
N VAL A 80 -1.72 -0.71 21.31
CA VAL A 80 -2.63 -1.18 22.38
C VAL A 80 -2.62 -2.69 22.73
N ALA A 81 -2.45 -3.00 24.01
CA ALA A 81 -2.98 -4.20 24.64
C ALA A 81 -3.85 -3.81 25.85
N ARG A 82 -5.02 -4.42 25.91
CA ARG A 82 -6.21 -4.06 26.70
C ARG A 82 -6.32 -4.95 27.95
N ALA A 83 -7.08 -4.47 28.93
CA ALA A 83 -7.28 -4.88 30.33
C ALA A 83 -7.60 -6.37 30.66
N GLY A 84 -7.36 -6.71 31.94
CA GLY A 84 -7.93 -7.83 32.73
C GLY A 84 -6.86 -8.51 33.60
N SER A 85 -6.94 -8.66 34.93
CA SER A 85 -7.97 -8.40 35.96
C SER A 85 -7.28 -7.95 37.25
#